data_AF-A0AAX3X116-F1
#
_entry.id   AF-A0AAX3X116-F1
#
_cell.length_a   1.000
_cell.length_b   1.000
_cell.length_c   1.000
_cell.angle_alpha   90.00
_cell.angle_beta   90.00
_cell.angle_gamma   90.00
#
_symmetry.space_group_name_H-M   'P 1'
#
loop_
_entity.id
_entity.type
_entity.pdbx_description
1 polymer ?
#
loop_
_entity_poly.entity_id
_entity_poly.type
_entity_poly.pdbx_seq_one_letter_code
_entity_poly.pdbx_strand_id
1 'polypeptide(L)'
;MNNIQMLQEPTPVITTANKPIELYIFVDPLCPEAYSMHAILRKLQLEYNHYFTWRFVLSTELSSLNCLSKRVKGCISGIELDINHPVLPSIAIKAAELQGKRSGARYLSKLQEYVLLSHEDVNSYATLLKIAEDVQLDMNEFTADFGSKEAARAFQCDLYIKREMEVDEVPSIVFFNECIEDEGLKVSGSYSYEVYEHILQEMLDEQLVRQPLPTIEELFSKFHTISTNEVAFIYSLTEQAAERELKKRMLQQKIERIQTDHATLWRIK
;
A
#
# COMPACT_ATOMS: atom_id res chain seq x y z
N MET A 1 -26.97 -9.02 -39.50
CA MET A 1 -25.73 -8.24 -39.31
C MET A 1 -26.13 -6.92 -38.68
N ASN A 2 -26.13 -6.84 -37.35
CA ASN A 2 -26.43 -5.60 -36.63
C ASN A 2 -25.13 -5.11 -35.99
N ASN A 3 -24.51 -4.11 -36.62
CA ASN A 3 -23.39 -3.38 -36.05
C ASN A 3 -23.94 -2.45 -34.95
N ILE A 4 -23.70 -2.82 -33.70
CA ILE A 4 -23.89 -1.91 -32.56
C ILE A 4 -22.62 -1.06 -32.50
N GLN A 5 -22.73 0.18 -32.97
CA GLN A 5 -21.71 1.21 -32.75
C GLN A 5 -21.60 1.44 -31.24
N MET A 6 -20.51 0.96 -30.65
CA MET A 6 -20.09 1.36 -29.31
C MET A 6 -19.74 2.85 -29.39
N LEU A 7 -20.55 3.69 -28.74
CA LEU A 7 -20.22 5.09 -28.48
C LEU A 7 -18.95 5.10 -27.64
N GLN A 8 -17.84 5.56 -28.22
CA GLN A 8 -16.62 5.83 -27.48
C GLN A 8 -16.84 7.10 -26.67
N GLU A 9 -16.70 7.01 -25.35
CA GLU A 9 -16.66 8.16 -24.46
C GLU A 9 -15.48 9.07 -24.83
N PRO A 10 -15.63 10.41 -24.71
CA PRO A 10 -14.60 11.35 -25.08
C PRO A 10 -13.33 11.09 -24.29
N THR A 11 -12.21 10.92 -24.99
CA THR A 11 -10.89 10.74 -24.37
C THR A 11 -10.45 12.08 -23.77
N PRO A 12 -10.30 12.21 -22.44
CA PRO A 12 -9.91 13.47 -21.84
C PRO A 12 -8.43 13.73 -22.14
N VAL A 13 -8.14 14.90 -22.73
CA VAL A 13 -6.78 15.41 -22.86
C VAL A 13 -6.39 16.01 -21.51
N ILE A 14 -5.77 15.21 -20.65
CA ILE A 14 -5.32 15.66 -19.33
C ILE A 14 -3.89 16.17 -19.44
N THR A 15 -3.70 17.46 -19.22
CA THR A 15 -2.40 18.09 -19.01
C THR A 15 -1.80 17.64 -17.68
N THR A 16 -0.74 16.84 -17.73
CA THR A 16 -0.10 16.13 -16.60
C THR A 16 0.70 17.02 -15.63
N ALA A 17 0.53 18.34 -15.66
CA ALA A 17 1.47 19.25 -15.01
C ALA A 17 1.26 19.39 -13.49
N ASN A 18 0.01 19.43 -13.01
CA ASN A 18 -0.33 19.48 -11.59
C ASN A 18 -1.55 18.60 -11.32
N LYS A 19 -1.52 17.86 -10.21
CA LYS A 19 -2.65 17.04 -9.77
C LYS A 19 -3.36 17.78 -8.63
N PRO A 20 -4.68 18.03 -8.75
CA PRO A 20 -5.40 18.93 -7.85
C PRO A 20 -5.63 18.44 -6.42
N ILE A 21 -5.50 17.13 -6.18
CA ILE A 21 -5.79 16.57 -4.86
C ILE A 21 -4.54 15.89 -4.26
N GLU A 22 -4.29 16.11 -2.97
CA GLU A 22 -3.30 15.36 -2.18
C GLU A 22 -4.01 14.46 -1.16
N LEU A 23 -3.69 13.16 -1.18
CA LEU A 23 -4.21 12.17 -0.24
C LEU A 23 -3.13 11.79 0.79
N TYR A 24 -3.52 11.78 2.06
CA TYR A 24 -2.72 11.28 3.17
C TYR A 24 -3.39 10.03 3.69
N ILE A 25 -2.74 8.89 3.45
CA ILE A 25 -3.30 7.57 3.75
C ILE A 25 -2.63 7.08 5.04
N PHE A 26 -3.39 7.09 6.12
CA PHE A 26 -2.95 6.66 7.43
C PHE A 26 -3.13 5.16 7.56
N VAL A 27 -2.03 4.44 7.79
CA VAL A 27 -2.01 2.98 7.86
C VAL A 27 -1.12 2.49 9.00
N ASP A 28 -1.57 1.44 9.67
CA ASP A 28 -0.66 0.57 10.42
C ASP A 28 -0.23 -0.57 9.48
N PRO A 29 1.08 -0.79 9.25
CA PRO A 29 1.56 -1.86 8.38
C PRO A 29 1.14 -3.27 8.82
N LEU A 30 0.79 -3.46 10.09
CA LEU A 30 0.41 -4.76 10.67
C LEU A 30 -1.11 -4.93 10.82
N CYS A 31 -1.89 -3.89 10.50
CA CYS A 31 -3.36 -3.90 10.63
C CYS A 31 -4.01 -4.71 9.49
N PRO A 32 -4.85 -5.72 9.80
CA PRO A 32 -5.57 -6.48 8.80
C PRO A 32 -6.58 -5.64 7.99
N GLU A 33 -7.23 -4.65 8.61
CA GLU A 33 -8.21 -3.80 7.91
C GLU A 33 -7.56 -3.01 6.76
N ALA A 34 -6.27 -2.66 6.88
CA ALA A 34 -5.50 -2.00 5.82
C ALA A 34 -5.45 -2.84 4.53
N TYR A 35 -5.65 -4.16 4.61
CA TYR A 35 -5.71 -5.03 3.44
C TYR A 35 -6.91 -4.73 2.55
N SER A 36 -8.09 -4.55 3.14
CA SER A 36 -9.31 -4.20 2.38
C SER A 36 -9.14 -2.88 1.62
N MET A 37 -8.40 -1.95 2.22
CA MET A 37 -8.11 -0.66 1.62
C MET A 37 -7.14 -0.75 0.43
N HIS A 38 -6.27 -1.77 0.34
CA HIS A 38 -5.38 -1.91 -0.84
C HIS A 38 -6.15 -2.06 -2.15
N ALA A 39 -7.21 -2.86 -2.17
CA ALA A 39 -8.01 -3.06 -3.38
C ALA A 39 -8.64 -1.73 -3.84
N ILE A 40 -9.17 -0.95 -2.89
CA ILE A 40 -9.74 0.38 -3.10
C ILE A 40 -8.68 1.34 -3.63
N LEU A 41 -7.53 1.45 -2.94
CA LEU A 41 -6.44 2.34 -3.29
C LEU A 41 -5.85 2.01 -4.68
N ARG A 42 -5.64 0.73 -4.98
CA ARG A 42 -5.15 0.30 -6.29
C ARG A 42 -6.16 0.62 -7.38
N LYS A 43 -7.45 0.38 -7.16
CA LYS A 43 -8.50 0.73 -8.14
C LYS A 43 -8.57 2.24 -8.37
N LEU A 44 -8.58 3.04 -7.30
CA LEU A 44 -8.51 4.51 -7.37
C LEU A 44 -7.27 4.97 -8.15
N GLN A 45 -6.11 4.35 -7.89
CA GLN A 45 -4.88 4.66 -8.62
C GLN A 45 -4.96 4.27 -10.11
N LEU A 46 -5.67 3.21 -10.47
CA LEU A 46 -5.80 2.83 -11.88
C LEU A 46 -6.76 3.73 -12.65
N GLU A 47 -7.86 4.13 -12.03
CA GLU A 47 -8.92 4.90 -12.69
C GLU A 47 -8.67 6.42 -12.61
N TYR A 48 -8.09 6.91 -11.51
CA TYR A 48 -8.09 8.34 -11.15
C TYR A 48 -6.73 8.92 -10.74
N ASN A 49 -5.62 8.19 -10.92
CA ASN A 49 -4.28 8.70 -10.57
C ASN A 49 -3.91 10.03 -11.25
N HIS A 50 -4.61 10.45 -12.29
CA HIS A 50 -4.39 11.75 -12.91
C HIS A 50 -4.94 12.94 -12.08
N TYR A 51 -5.87 12.71 -11.15
CA TYR A 51 -6.42 13.76 -10.28
C TYR A 51 -5.65 13.95 -8.98
N PHE A 52 -4.88 12.95 -8.52
CA PHE A 52 -4.29 13.04 -7.20
C PHE A 52 -2.88 12.49 -7.05
N THR A 53 -2.17 13.05 -6.07
CA THR A 53 -0.99 12.43 -5.46
C THR A 53 -1.38 11.83 -4.12
N TRP A 54 -0.60 10.86 -3.65
CA TRP A 54 -0.83 10.27 -2.34
C TRP A 54 0.48 10.05 -1.59
N ARG A 55 0.37 9.93 -0.27
CA ARG A 55 1.46 9.45 0.58
C ARG A 55 0.92 8.62 1.73
N PHE A 56 1.67 7.59 2.09
CA PHE A 56 1.38 6.81 3.29
C PHE A 56 1.96 7.53 4.51
N VAL A 57 1.15 7.62 5.57
CA VAL A 57 1.56 8.08 6.88
C VAL A 57 1.40 6.90 7.84
N LEU A 58 2.50 6.45 8.40
CA LEU A 58 2.53 5.30 9.29
C LEU A 58 1.95 5.68 10.65
N SER A 59 1.10 4.81 11.16
CA SER A 59 0.44 4.98 12.44
C SER A 59 0.52 3.66 13.20
N THR A 60 1.62 3.41 13.90
CA THR A 60 1.61 2.37 14.94
C THR A 60 1.09 2.96 16.23
N GLU A 61 0.18 2.26 16.91
CA GLU A 61 -0.31 2.74 18.19
C GLU A 61 0.81 2.85 19.24
N LEU A 62 0.83 3.93 20.01
CA LEU A 62 1.78 4.09 21.12
C LEU A 62 1.63 3.01 22.20
N SER A 63 0.43 2.46 22.38
CA SER A 63 0.14 1.28 23.22
C SER A 63 1.01 0.10 22.81
N SER A 64 1.12 -0.17 21.51
CA SER A 64 1.96 -1.24 20.94
C SER A 64 3.45 -0.99 21.17
N LEU A 65 3.87 0.27 21.29
CA LEU A 65 5.27 0.65 21.55
C LEU A 65 5.70 0.46 23.02
N ASN A 66 4.76 0.37 23.96
CA ASN A 66 5.05 0.14 25.37
C ASN A 66 5.36 -1.33 25.71
N CYS A 67 5.27 -2.23 24.73
CA CYS A 67 5.69 -3.61 24.89
C CYS A 67 7.21 -3.69 25.08
N LEU A 68 7.66 -4.02 26.30
CA LEU A 68 9.05 -4.33 26.60
C LEU A 68 9.58 -5.34 25.57
N SER A 69 10.63 -4.95 24.83
CA SER A 69 11.40 -5.86 23.97
C SER A 69 11.65 -7.14 24.75
N LYS A 70 11.18 -8.29 24.27
CA LYS A 70 11.60 -9.58 24.82
C LYS A 70 13.08 -9.73 24.47
N ARG A 71 13.98 -9.23 25.32
CA ARG A 71 15.39 -9.62 25.23
C ARG A 71 15.42 -11.12 25.44
N VAL A 72 15.69 -11.87 24.38
CA VAL A 72 16.08 -13.27 24.51
C VAL A 72 17.34 -13.27 25.37
N LYS A 73 17.23 -13.72 26.62
CA LYS A 73 18.38 -13.90 27.51
C LYS A 73 19.30 -14.94 26.86
N GLY A 74 20.45 -14.52 26.34
CA GLY A 74 21.45 -15.41 25.75
C GLY A 74 22.83 -14.77 25.75
N CYS A 75 23.82 -15.53 26.19
CA CYS A 75 25.15 -15.12 26.63
C CYS A 75 26.07 -14.53 25.54
N ILE A 76 27.11 -13.86 26.03
CA ILE A 76 28.32 -13.41 25.34
C ILE A 76 28.93 -14.57 24.53
N SER A 77 28.72 -14.61 23.21
CA SER A 77 29.62 -15.13 22.16
C SER A 77 28.86 -15.38 20.85
N GLY A 78 29.02 -14.50 19.85
CA GLY A 78 28.92 -14.86 18.43
C GLY A 78 27.58 -15.39 17.88
N ILE A 79 26.44 -15.12 18.51
CA ILE A 79 25.11 -15.42 17.95
C ILE A 79 24.41 -14.08 17.77
N GLU A 80 24.01 -13.77 16.52
CA GLU A 80 23.21 -12.60 16.19
C GLU A 80 21.92 -12.63 17.02
N LEU A 81 21.82 -11.72 17.99
CA LEU A 81 20.60 -11.52 18.77
C LEU A 81 19.57 -10.91 17.81
N ASP A 82 18.62 -11.71 17.35
CA ASP A 82 17.50 -11.21 16.58
C ASP A 82 16.65 -10.28 17.48
N ILE A 83 16.67 -9.00 17.15
CA ILE A 83 15.98 -7.96 17.91
C ILE A 83 14.52 -7.97 17.44
N ASN A 84 13.59 -8.24 18.37
CA ASN A 84 12.16 -8.20 18.07
C ASN A 84 11.50 -7.03 18.79
N HIS A 85 10.88 -6.12 18.02
CA HIS A 85 10.11 -5.01 18.56
C HIS A 85 9.03 -4.55 17.56
N PRO A 86 7.80 -4.27 18.03
CA PRO A 86 6.67 -3.84 17.16
C PRO A 86 6.87 -2.51 16.42
N VAL A 87 7.97 -1.81 16.67
CA VAL A 87 8.29 -0.53 15.99
C VAL A 87 9.17 -0.76 14.77
N LEU A 88 9.90 -1.88 14.74
CA LEU A 88 10.88 -2.18 13.70
C LEU A 88 10.25 -2.20 12.31
N PRO A 89 9.04 -2.75 12.07
CA PRO A 89 8.35 -2.64 10.79
C PRO A 89 8.26 -1.20 10.27
N SER A 90 7.88 -0.27 11.15
CA SER A 90 7.67 1.13 10.79
C SER A 90 8.96 1.88 10.57
N ILE A 91 10.00 1.61 11.37
CA ILE A 91 11.33 2.19 11.13
C ILE A 91 11.92 1.63 9.83
N ALA A 92 11.73 0.34 9.54
CA ALA A 92 12.19 -0.29 8.31
C ALA A 92 11.54 0.33 7.07
N ILE A 93 10.22 0.57 7.12
CA ILE A 93 9.52 1.29 6.03
C ILE A 93 10.12 2.69 5.83
N LYS A 94 10.43 3.40 6.92
CA LYS A 94 11.05 4.74 6.83
C LYS A 94 12.49 4.71 6.33
N ALA A 95 13.29 3.71 6.71
CA ALA A 95 14.61 3.49 6.14
C ALA A 95 14.53 3.22 4.62
N ALA A 96 13.57 2.39 4.18
CA ALA A 96 13.33 2.17 2.76
C ALA A 96 12.85 3.44 2.03
N GLU A 97 12.08 4.30 2.71
CA GLU A 97 11.61 5.58 2.16
C GLU A 97 12.72 6.61 1.98
N LEU A 98 13.83 6.53 2.75
CA LEU A 98 15.01 7.40 2.57
C LEU A 98 15.69 7.15 1.22
N GLN A 99 15.60 5.94 0.66
CA GLN A 99 16.02 5.65 -0.72
C GLN A 99 15.01 6.13 -1.78
N GLY A 100 13.89 6.72 -1.35
CA GLY A 100 12.85 7.33 -2.17
C GLY A 100 11.44 6.80 -1.87
N LYS A 101 10.43 7.66 -2.09
CA LYS A 101 9.01 7.34 -1.82
C LYS A 101 8.51 6.05 -2.48
N ARG A 102 8.99 5.76 -3.69
CA ARG A 102 8.64 4.50 -4.40
C ARG A 102 9.25 3.27 -3.74
N SER A 103 10.47 3.38 -3.20
CA SER A 103 11.13 2.30 -2.46
C SER A 103 10.39 2.01 -1.15
N GLY A 104 10.03 3.05 -0.40
CA GLY A 104 9.18 2.92 0.79
C GLY A 104 7.83 2.26 0.50
N ALA A 105 7.13 2.67 -0.57
CA ALA A 105 5.86 2.06 -0.96
C ALA A 105 5.99 0.59 -1.37
N ARG A 106 7.04 0.22 -2.12
CA ARG A 106 7.32 -1.18 -2.47
C ARG A 106 7.63 -2.01 -1.22
N TYR A 107 8.41 -1.45 -0.29
CA TYR A 107 8.75 -2.11 0.97
C TYR A 107 7.51 -2.34 1.82
N LEU A 108 6.65 -1.34 1.99
CA LEU A 108 5.38 -1.46 2.71
C LEU A 108 4.50 -2.57 2.13
N SER A 109 4.30 -2.58 0.80
CA SER A 109 3.52 -3.63 0.12
C SER A 109 4.10 -5.02 0.32
N LYS A 110 5.44 -5.15 0.26
CA LYS A 110 6.12 -6.44 0.50
C LYS A 110 6.00 -6.88 1.95
N LEU A 111 6.14 -5.96 2.90
CA LEU A 111 5.98 -6.25 4.32
C LEU A 111 4.56 -6.76 4.61
N GLN A 112 3.53 -6.13 4.05
CA GLN A 112 2.15 -6.60 4.19
C GLN A 112 1.91 -7.95 3.53
N GLU A 113 2.59 -8.25 2.42
CA GLU A 113 2.60 -9.59 1.83
C GLU A 113 3.17 -10.61 2.83
N TYR A 114 4.29 -10.30 3.49
CA TYR A 114 4.89 -11.17 4.52
C TYR A 114 3.95 -11.39 5.72
N VAL A 115 3.28 -10.32 6.19
CA VAL A 115 2.26 -10.40 7.25
C VAL A 115 1.15 -11.37 6.85
N LEU A 116 0.63 -11.23 5.63
CA LEU A 116 -0.47 -12.06 5.14
C LEU A 116 -0.06 -13.52 4.94
N LEU A 117 1.13 -13.75 4.38
CA LEU A 117 1.63 -15.08 4.12
C LEU A 117 2.03 -15.85 5.40
N SER A 118 2.10 -15.17 6.55
CA SER A 118 2.27 -15.76 7.90
C SER A 118 3.51 -16.67 8.05
N HIS A 119 4.54 -16.47 7.24
CA HIS A 119 5.71 -17.36 7.24
C HIS A 119 6.77 -17.01 8.29
N GLU A 120 6.91 -15.74 8.67
CA GLU A 120 8.02 -15.25 9.50
C GLU A 120 7.55 -14.11 10.43
N ASP A 121 8.22 -13.91 11.58
CA ASP A 121 7.91 -12.81 12.50
C ASP A 121 8.38 -11.49 11.86
N VAL A 122 7.45 -10.67 11.39
CA VAL A 122 7.77 -9.37 10.76
C VAL A 122 8.28 -8.34 11.76
N ASN A 123 8.22 -8.62 13.07
CA ASN A 123 8.82 -7.77 14.09
C ASN A 123 10.32 -8.06 14.29
N SER A 124 10.85 -9.12 13.67
CA SER A 124 12.26 -9.49 13.73
C SER A 124 13.09 -8.67 12.73
N TYR A 125 14.28 -8.29 13.18
CA TYR A 125 15.24 -7.57 12.36
C TYR A 125 15.67 -8.40 11.14
N ALA A 126 15.89 -9.71 11.31
CA ALA A 126 16.27 -10.61 10.23
C ALA A 126 15.21 -10.69 9.13
N THR A 127 13.93 -10.82 9.49
CA THR A 127 12.82 -10.82 8.52
C THR A 127 12.76 -9.52 7.73
N LEU A 128 12.94 -8.38 8.41
CA LEU A 128 12.88 -7.06 7.79
C LEU A 128 14.04 -6.81 6.81
N LEU A 129 15.23 -7.37 7.07
CA LEU A 129 16.34 -7.36 6.11
C LEU A 129 16.02 -8.19 4.87
N LYS A 130 15.47 -9.39 5.05
CA LYS A 130 15.07 -10.25 3.93
C LYS A 130 14.03 -9.58 3.03
N ILE A 131 13.07 -8.85 3.61
CA ILE A 131 12.10 -8.05 2.86
C ILE A 131 12.82 -6.97 2.03
N ALA A 132 13.86 -6.32 2.56
CA ALA A 132 14.62 -5.30 1.82
C ALA A 132 15.35 -5.91 0.62
N GLU A 133 15.93 -7.10 0.78
CA GLU A 133 16.57 -7.86 -0.30
C GLU A 133 15.57 -8.24 -1.39
N ASP A 134 14.40 -8.76 -1.00
CA ASP A 134 13.32 -9.13 -1.94
C ASP A 134 12.82 -7.95 -2.76
N VAL A 135 12.82 -6.74 -2.19
CA VAL A 135 12.41 -5.49 -2.86
C VAL A 135 13.55 -4.85 -3.66
N GLN A 136 14.75 -5.43 -3.59
CA GLN A 136 15.97 -4.97 -4.27
C GLN A 136 16.36 -3.54 -3.84
N LEU A 137 16.34 -3.29 -2.53
CA LEU A 137 16.90 -2.05 -1.97
C LEU A 137 18.44 -2.08 -1.96
N ASP A 138 19.06 -0.91 -1.86
CA ASP A 138 20.49 -0.86 -1.53
C ASP A 138 20.65 -1.30 -0.07
N MET A 139 21.16 -2.51 0.12
CA MET A 139 21.28 -3.11 1.45
C MET A 139 22.29 -2.40 2.35
N ASN A 140 23.31 -1.74 1.78
CA ASN A 140 24.28 -1.01 2.58
C ASN A 140 23.65 0.25 3.15
N GLU A 141 22.95 1.02 2.31
CA GLU A 141 22.22 2.21 2.75
C GLU A 141 21.07 1.82 3.68
N PHE A 142 20.30 0.78 3.35
CA PHE A 142 19.18 0.33 4.16
C PHE A 142 19.61 -0.07 5.57
N THR A 143 20.68 -0.86 5.72
CA THR A 143 21.17 -1.30 7.04
C THR A 143 21.71 -0.12 7.86
N ALA A 144 22.38 0.84 7.23
CA ALA A 144 22.82 2.07 7.89
C ALA A 144 21.63 2.91 8.36
N ASP A 145 20.63 3.09 7.49
CA ASP A 145 19.44 3.90 7.75
C ASP A 145 18.48 3.26 8.76
N PHE A 146 18.36 1.93 8.78
CA PHE A 146 17.42 1.22 9.66
C PHE A 146 17.75 1.43 11.15
N GLY A 147 19.04 1.61 11.50
CA GLY A 147 19.48 1.98 12.85
C GLY A 147 19.67 3.49 13.08
N SER A 148 19.37 4.33 12.08
CA SER A 148 19.69 5.75 12.09
C SER A 148 18.70 6.59 12.89
N LYS A 149 19.12 7.82 13.25
CA LYS A 149 18.23 8.79 13.89
C LYS A 149 17.25 9.38 12.89
N GLU A 150 17.62 9.38 11.62
CA GLU A 150 16.91 9.93 10.48
C GLU A 150 15.64 9.13 10.22
N ALA A 151 15.74 7.79 10.15
CA ALA A 151 14.58 6.91 10.02
C ALA A 151 13.64 7.00 11.23
N ALA A 152 14.20 7.03 12.45
CA ALA A 152 13.43 7.23 13.67
C ALA A 152 12.71 8.57 13.70
N ARG A 153 13.37 9.65 13.25
CA ARG A 153 12.76 10.99 13.15
C ARG A 153 11.70 11.05 12.07
N ALA A 154 11.91 10.41 10.92
CA ALA A 154 10.90 10.32 9.86
C ALA A 154 9.63 9.62 10.38
N PHE A 155 9.79 8.55 11.16
CA PHE A 155 8.67 7.89 11.81
C PHE A 155 7.98 8.78 12.87
N GLN A 156 8.74 9.53 13.67
CA GLN A 156 8.18 10.51 14.62
C GLN A 156 7.39 11.63 13.91
N CYS A 157 7.86 12.08 12.74
CA CYS A 157 7.13 13.05 11.92
C CYS A 157 5.78 12.50 11.47
N ASP A 158 5.70 11.23 11.09
CA ASP A 158 4.41 10.60 10.75
C ASP A 158 3.43 10.59 11.93
N LEU A 159 3.91 10.27 13.14
CA LEU A 159 3.09 10.33 14.36
C LEU A 159 2.63 11.75 14.68
N TYR A 160 3.48 12.75 14.42
CA TYR A 160 3.12 14.15 14.55
C TYR A 160 2.03 14.55 13.54
N ILE A 161 2.20 14.18 12.26
CA ILE A 161 1.22 14.43 11.19
C ILE A 161 -0.13 13.80 11.53
N LYS A 162 -0.13 12.55 12.00
CA LYS A 162 -1.34 11.85 12.47
C LYS A 162 -2.08 12.67 13.53
N ARG A 163 -1.34 13.19 14.51
CA ARG A 163 -1.90 13.99 15.61
C ARG A 163 -2.42 15.34 15.12
N GLU A 164 -1.66 16.02 14.24
CA GLU A 164 -2.03 17.33 13.69
C GLU A 164 -3.29 17.23 12.83
N MET A 165 -3.46 16.13 12.08
CA MET A 165 -4.65 15.87 11.26
C MET A 165 -5.79 15.19 12.04
N GLU A 166 -5.66 15.09 13.37
CA GLU A 166 -6.67 14.50 14.28
C GLU A 166 -7.15 13.11 13.83
N VAL A 167 -6.23 12.28 13.34
CA VAL A 167 -6.56 10.91 12.90
C VAL A 167 -6.44 9.98 14.10
N ASP A 168 -7.57 9.54 14.64
CA ASP A 168 -7.61 8.68 15.83
C ASP A 168 -7.54 7.19 15.48
N GLU A 169 -8.14 6.79 14.35
CA GLU A 169 -8.22 5.40 13.90
C GLU A 169 -7.55 5.18 12.54
N VAL A 170 -7.11 3.95 12.30
CA VAL A 170 -6.56 3.52 11.02
C VAL A 170 -7.23 2.23 10.54
N PRO A 171 -7.44 2.04 9.23
CA PRO A 171 -7.03 2.94 8.15
C PRO A 171 -7.87 4.23 8.07
N SER A 172 -7.26 5.35 7.66
CA SER A 172 -7.97 6.62 7.38
C SER A 172 -7.35 7.30 6.16
N ILE A 173 -8.14 8.08 5.41
CA ILE A 173 -7.66 8.90 4.31
C ILE A 173 -8.06 10.35 4.57
N VAL A 174 -7.10 11.27 4.49
CA VAL A 174 -7.36 12.71 4.51
C VAL A 174 -7.09 13.27 3.11
N PHE A 175 -8.06 14.00 2.58
CA PHE A 175 -8.00 14.62 1.27
C PHE A 175 -7.81 16.12 1.39
N PHE A 176 -6.90 16.68 0.60
CA PHE A 176 -6.70 18.11 0.45
C PHE A 176 -6.86 18.50 -1.01
N ASN A 177 -7.50 19.64 -1.28
CA ASN A 177 -7.57 20.23 -2.62
C ASN A 177 -6.43 21.26 -2.82
N GLU A 178 -6.43 21.96 -3.96
CA GLU A 178 -5.42 23.00 -4.24
C GLU A 178 -5.63 24.28 -3.42
N CYS A 179 -6.84 24.48 -2.86
CA CYS A 179 -7.21 25.67 -2.11
C CYS A 179 -6.73 25.55 -0.66
N ILE A 180 -5.64 26.24 -0.32
CA ILE A 180 -5.03 26.20 1.02
C ILE A 180 -5.97 26.76 2.13
N GLU A 181 -6.99 27.52 1.75
CA GLU A 181 -8.01 28.04 2.67
C GLU A 181 -9.08 27.00 3.02
N ASP A 182 -9.25 25.96 2.20
CA ASP A 182 -10.25 24.93 2.44
C ASP A 182 -9.74 23.90 3.46
N GLU A 183 -10.64 23.44 4.32
CA GLU A 183 -10.33 22.39 5.28
C GLU A 183 -10.19 21.04 4.55
N GLY A 184 -9.25 20.21 5.01
CA GLY A 184 -9.09 18.85 4.52
C GLY A 184 -10.25 17.95 4.95
N LEU A 185 -10.69 17.06 4.05
CA LEU A 185 -11.74 16.09 4.36
C LEU A 185 -11.13 14.79 4.90
N LYS A 186 -11.46 14.41 6.13
CA LYS A 186 -11.04 13.15 6.76
C LYS A 186 -12.10 12.07 6.62
N VAL A 187 -11.69 10.90 6.16
CA VAL A 187 -12.51 9.69 6.04
C VAL A 187 -11.86 8.59 6.86
N SER A 188 -12.53 8.16 7.93
CA SER A 188 -11.99 7.18 8.87
C SER A 188 -12.63 5.80 8.70
N GLY A 189 -11.80 4.78 8.62
CA GLY A 189 -12.21 3.41 8.31
C GLY A 189 -12.22 3.08 6.80
N SER A 190 -12.81 1.93 6.48
CA SER A 190 -12.92 1.39 5.13
C SER A 190 -14.37 1.51 4.65
N TYR A 191 -14.60 2.30 3.60
CA TYR A 191 -15.91 2.50 2.98
C TYR A 191 -16.01 1.83 1.61
N SER A 192 -17.21 1.87 1.00
CA SER A 192 -17.37 1.37 -0.36
C SER A 192 -16.64 2.27 -1.37
N TYR A 193 -16.30 1.70 -2.53
CA TYR A 193 -15.55 2.41 -3.58
C TYR A 193 -16.24 3.72 -3.99
N GLU A 194 -17.57 3.67 -4.09
CA GLU A 194 -18.41 4.77 -4.56
C GLU A 194 -18.34 5.99 -3.63
N VAL A 195 -18.08 5.77 -2.32
CA VAL A 195 -17.90 6.87 -1.37
C VAL A 195 -16.65 7.68 -1.72
N TYR A 196 -15.55 7.02 -2.04
CA TYR A 196 -14.31 7.69 -2.44
C TYR A 196 -14.44 8.40 -3.79
N GLU A 197 -15.20 7.82 -4.74
CA GLU A 197 -15.53 8.51 -5.99
C GLU A 197 -16.35 9.78 -5.74
N HIS A 198 -17.36 9.69 -4.89
CA HIS A 198 -18.19 10.84 -4.56
C HIS A 198 -17.38 11.97 -3.93
N ILE A 199 -16.48 11.64 -3.00
CA ILE A 199 -15.56 12.61 -2.37
C ILE A 199 -14.68 13.28 -3.42
N LEU A 200 -14.04 12.50 -4.30
CA LEU A 200 -13.20 13.08 -5.36
C LEU A 200 -14.01 13.99 -6.27
N GLN A 201 -15.26 13.63 -6.58
CA GLN A 201 -16.15 14.44 -7.39
C GLN A 201 -16.51 15.78 -6.68
N GLU A 202 -16.85 15.73 -5.39
CA GLU A 202 -17.17 16.92 -4.61
C GLU A 202 -15.97 17.86 -4.47
N MET A 203 -14.77 17.31 -4.23
CA MET A 203 -13.55 18.12 -4.07
C MET A 203 -13.05 18.76 -5.35
N LEU A 204 -13.34 18.18 -6.52
CA LEU A 204 -12.98 18.74 -7.82
C LEU A 204 -14.01 19.72 -8.37
N ASP A 205 -15.24 19.70 -7.84
CA ASP A 205 -16.40 20.40 -8.42
C ASP A 205 -16.62 20.09 -9.92
N GLU A 206 -16.26 18.88 -10.34
CA GLU A 206 -16.32 18.42 -11.72
C GLU A 206 -16.81 16.97 -11.82
N GLN A 207 -17.31 16.55 -12.99
CA GLN A 207 -17.57 15.13 -13.23
C GLN A 207 -16.26 14.36 -13.38
N LEU A 208 -16.13 13.29 -12.59
CA LEU A 208 -14.99 12.39 -12.67
C LEU A 208 -14.95 11.63 -14.00
N VAL A 209 -13.77 11.59 -14.61
CA VAL A 209 -13.53 10.77 -15.80
C VAL A 209 -12.67 9.57 -15.44
N ARG A 210 -13.23 8.35 -15.60
CA ARG A 210 -12.52 7.10 -15.35
C ARG A 210 -11.53 6.81 -16.47
N GLN A 211 -10.27 6.53 -16.11
CA GLN A 211 -9.33 5.93 -17.05
C GLN A 211 -9.66 4.45 -17.29
N PRO A 212 -9.46 3.94 -18.52
CA PRO A 212 -9.68 2.54 -18.81
C PRO A 212 -8.74 1.67 -17.98
N LEU A 213 -9.29 0.63 -17.36
CA LEU A 213 -8.49 -0.32 -16.60
C LEU A 213 -7.46 -1.02 -17.50
N PRO A 214 -6.22 -1.21 -17.02
CA PRO A 214 -5.21 -1.94 -17.78
C PRO A 214 -5.58 -3.41 -17.94
N THR A 215 -4.96 -4.08 -18.91
CA THR A 215 -5.04 -5.55 -19.00
C THR A 215 -4.46 -6.20 -17.74
N ILE A 216 -4.83 -7.45 -17.44
CA ILE A 216 -4.28 -8.17 -16.28
C ILE A 216 -2.75 -8.27 -16.37
N GLU A 217 -2.20 -8.46 -17.57
CA GLU A 217 -0.76 -8.45 -17.81
C GLU A 217 -0.09 -7.12 -17.41
N GLU A 218 -0.67 -5.99 -17.83
CA GLU A 218 -0.21 -4.65 -17.44
C GLU A 218 -0.47 -4.34 -15.96
N LEU A 219 -1.47 -4.97 -15.35
CA LEU A 219 -1.71 -4.86 -13.91
C LEU A 219 -0.54 -5.47 -13.13
N PHE A 220 -0.05 -6.65 -13.54
CA PHE A 220 1.10 -7.31 -12.91
C PHE A 220 2.42 -6.58 -13.15
N SER A 221 2.56 -5.81 -14.22
CA SER A 221 3.75 -4.96 -14.42
C SER A 221 3.76 -3.75 -13.48
N LYS A 222 2.59 -3.27 -13.03
CA LYS A 222 2.46 -2.23 -12.01
C LYS A 222 2.55 -2.79 -10.59
N PHE A 223 1.89 -3.92 -10.34
CA PHE A 223 1.80 -4.56 -9.03
C PHE A 223 2.34 -5.99 -9.11
N HIS A 224 3.54 -6.20 -8.57
CA HIS A 224 4.24 -7.49 -8.65
C HIS A 224 3.49 -8.65 -7.99
N THR A 225 2.65 -8.36 -7.00
CA THR A 225 1.84 -9.36 -6.28
C THR A 225 0.44 -8.81 -5.99
N ILE A 226 -0.56 -9.64 -6.26
CA ILE A 226 -1.98 -9.31 -6.11
C ILE A 226 -2.77 -10.55 -5.72
N SER A 227 -3.84 -10.38 -4.96
CA SER A 227 -4.77 -11.45 -4.59
C SER A 227 -5.91 -11.63 -5.58
N THR A 228 -6.56 -12.78 -5.52
CA THR A 228 -7.78 -13.04 -6.30
C THR A 228 -8.89 -12.02 -5.98
N ASN A 229 -9.05 -11.66 -4.70
CA ASN A 229 -10.08 -10.73 -4.25
C ASN A 229 -9.84 -9.31 -4.81
N GLU A 230 -8.58 -8.83 -4.79
CA GLU A 230 -8.24 -7.54 -5.39
C GLU A 230 -8.51 -7.52 -6.90
N VAL A 231 -8.16 -8.57 -7.63
CA VAL A 231 -8.45 -8.67 -9.08
C VAL A 231 -9.96 -8.67 -9.32
N ALA A 232 -10.72 -9.43 -8.52
CA ALA A 232 -12.17 -9.45 -8.60
C ALA A 232 -12.78 -8.06 -8.36
N PHE A 233 -12.28 -7.34 -7.35
CA PHE A 233 -12.73 -6.00 -7.00
C PHE A 233 -12.38 -4.95 -8.07
N ILE A 234 -11.14 -4.96 -8.57
CA ILE A 234 -10.66 -4.00 -9.57
C ILE A 234 -11.48 -4.12 -10.86
N TYR A 235 -11.65 -5.34 -11.38
CA TYR A 235 -12.35 -5.57 -12.65
C TYR A 235 -13.86 -5.80 -12.49
N SER A 236 -14.42 -5.61 -11.29
CA SER A 236 -15.83 -5.86 -10.99
C SER A 236 -16.29 -7.27 -11.42
N LEU A 237 -15.45 -8.28 -11.19
CA LEU A 237 -15.69 -9.69 -11.48
C LEU A 237 -16.12 -10.43 -10.22
N THR A 238 -16.73 -11.61 -10.39
CA THR A 238 -16.84 -12.56 -9.28
C THR A 238 -15.47 -13.16 -8.96
N GLU A 239 -15.22 -13.55 -7.71
CA GLU A 239 -13.95 -14.18 -7.33
C GLU A 239 -13.65 -15.43 -8.18
N GLN A 240 -14.67 -16.21 -8.52
CA GLN A 240 -14.53 -17.38 -9.40
C GLN A 240 -14.11 -17.00 -10.82
N ALA A 241 -14.63 -15.90 -11.37
CA ALA A 241 -14.25 -15.43 -12.70
C ALA A 241 -12.82 -14.88 -12.70
N ALA A 242 -12.45 -14.09 -11.67
CA ALA A 242 -11.09 -13.61 -11.48
C ALA A 242 -10.10 -14.77 -11.34
N GLU A 243 -10.42 -15.80 -10.54
CA GLU A 243 -9.57 -16.98 -10.37
C GLU A 243 -9.38 -17.73 -11.68
N ARG A 244 -10.42 -17.85 -12.53
CA ARG A 244 -10.30 -18.48 -13.86
C ARG A 244 -9.35 -17.72 -14.77
N GLU A 245 -9.43 -16.39 -14.81
CA GLU A 245 -8.53 -15.56 -15.63
C GLU A 245 -7.08 -15.62 -15.14
N LEU A 246 -6.86 -15.72 -13.83
CA LEU A 246 -5.53 -15.90 -13.23
C LEU A 246 -4.98 -17.30 -13.50
N LYS A 247 -5.77 -18.35 -13.32
CA LYS A 247 -5.37 -19.74 -13.68
C LYS A 247 -4.99 -19.87 -15.15
N LYS A 248 -5.70 -19.20 -16.06
CA LYS A 248 -5.36 -19.16 -17.49
C LYS A 248 -3.94 -18.62 -17.72
N ARG A 249 -3.56 -17.55 -17.01
CA ARG A 249 -2.21 -16.95 -17.10
C ARG A 249 -1.14 -17.79 -16.41
N MET A 250 -1.49 -18.48 -15.33
CA MET A 250 -0.63 -19.46 -14.68
C MET A 250 -0.29 -20.62 -15.63
N LEU A 251 -1.28 -21.13 -16.39
CA LEU A 251 -1.05 -22.16 -17.42
C LEU A 251 -0.15 -21.66 -18.56
N GLN A 252 -0.18 -20.36 -18.86
CA GLN A 252 0.71 -19.70 -19.82
C GLN A 252 2.11 -19.39 -19.24
N GLN A 253 2.42 -19.81 -18.01
CA GLN A 253 3.68 -19.56 -17.31
C GLN A 253 4.01 -18.07 -17.10
N LYS A 254 3.00 -17.18 -17.11
CA LYS A 254 3.20 -15.74 -16.89
C LYS A 254 3.19 -15.36 -15.40
N ILE A 255 2.46 -16.12 -14.59
CA ILE A 255 2.31 -15.86 -13.16
C ILE A 255 2.44 -17.17 -12.36
N GLU A 256 2.84 -17.03 -11.11
CA GLU A 256 2.90 -18.08 -10.11
C GLU A 256 1.79 -17.89 -9.07
N ARG A 257 1.24 -19.00 -8.57
CA ARG A 257 0.25 -19.01 -7.50
C ARG A 257 0.92 -19.31 -6.15
N ILE A 258 0.74 -18.41 -5.19
CA ILE A 258 1.19 -18.56 -3.82
C ILE A 258 -0.06 -18.78 -2.97
N GLN A 259 -0.22 -20.00 -2.44
CA GLN A 259 -1.40 -20.38 -1.67
C GLN A 259 -1.05 -20.44 -0.18
N THR A 260 -1.88 -19.80 0.64
CA THR A 260 -1.82 -19.86 2.10
C THR A 260 -3.18 -20.22 2.68
N ASP A 261 -3.21 -20.47 3.99
CA ASP A 261 -4.44 -20.82 4.71
C ASP A 261 -5.47 -19.68 4.70
N HIS A 262 -5.01 -18.44 4.55
CA HIS A 262 -5.84 -17.23 4.66
C HIS A 262 -6.05 -16.51 3.32
N ALA A 263 -5.14 -16.65 2.36
CA ALA A 263 -5.21 -15.95 1.08
C ALA A 263 -4.57 -16.72 -0.08
N THR A 264 -5.06 -16.45 -1.28
CA THR A 264 -4.41 -16.85 -2.54
C THR A 264 -3.83 -15.61 -3.21
N LEU A 265 -2.51 -15.56 -3.27
CA LEU A 265 -1.75 -14.52 -3.95
C LEU A 265 -1.21 -15.03 -5.28
N TRP A 266 -1.00 -14.09 -6.18
CA TRP A 266 -0.46 -14.33 -7.51
C TRP A 266 0.71 -13.38 -7.71
N ARG A 267 1.83 -13.91 -8.22
CA ARG A 267 3.07 -13.15 -8.44
C ARG A 267 3.49 -13.28 -9.89
N ILE A 268 4.04 -12.20 -10.46
CA ILE A 268 4.68 -12.28 -11.78
C ILE A 268 5.92 -13.19 -11.72
N LYS A 269 6.09 -14.03 -12.74
CA LYS A 269 7.21 -14.97 -12.85
C LYS A 269 8.41 -14.35 -13.56
#